data_AF-A0A1F5YEZ6-F1
#
_entry.id   AF-A0A1F5YEZ6-F1
#
_cell.length_a   1.000
_cell.length_b   1.000
_cell.length_c   1.000
_cell.angle_alpha   90.00
_cell.angle_beta   90.00
_cell.angle_gamma   90.00
#
_symmetry.space_group_name_H-M   'P 1'
#
loop_
_entity.id
_entity.type
_entity.pdbx_description
1 polymer ?
#
loop_
_entity_poly.entity_id
_entity_poly.type
_entity_poly.pdbx_seq_one_letter_code
_entity_poly.pdbx_strand_id
1 'polypeptide(L)'
;MLASGVHIFSGLVQGLPRGTQVAYFIVAADSSGNLTTDPQSAPLQTLSFEYLPIVPGDGDSNGKVNVFDLIALIRVLGSTLTPTWEQSFALDLRHNGKIDIFDLIELLKLLSTNM
;
A
#
# COMPACT_ATOMS: atom_id res chain seq x y z
N MET A 1 -3.62 21.82 -40.26
CA MET A 1 -4.34 22.01 -38.98
C MET A 1 -4.52 20.64 -38.35
N LEU A 2 -3.67 20.26 -37.40
CA LEU A 2 -3.90 19.05 -36.59
C LEU A 2 -4.78 19.44 -35.41
N ALA A 3 -5.76 18.60 -35.05
CA ALA A 3 -6.62 18.85 -33.91
C ALA A 3 -5.83 18.66 -32.61
N SER A 4 -5.57 19.74 -31.87
CA SER A 4 -4.95 19.68 -30.54
C SER A 4 -5.96 19.20 -29.50
N GLY A 5 -6.36 17.93 -29.59
CA GLY A 5 -7.19 17.27 -28.60
C GLY A 5 -6.39 16.92 -27.35
N VAL A 6 -6.95 17.20 -26.16
CA VAL A 6 -6.42 16.65 -24.92
C VAL A 6 -6.84 15.19 -24.84
N HIS A 7 -5.90 14.27 -25.09
CA HIS A 7 -6.13 12.84 -24.98
C HIS A 7 -6.06 12.40 -23.51
N ILE A 8 -7.21 12.36 -22.85
CA ILE A 8 -7.33 11.89 -21.46
C ILE A 8 -7.36 10.37 -21.46
N PHE A 9 -6.30 9.76 -20.94
CA PHE A 9 -6.26 8.32 -20.63
C PHE A 9 -6.60 8.13 -19.16
N SER A 10 -7.63 7.33 -18.88
CA SER A 10 -8.04 6.95 -17.52
C SER A 10 -8.07 5.43 -17.38
N GLY A 11 -7.58 4.94 -16.24
CA GLY A 11 -7.60 3.52 -15.90
C GLY A 11 -7.79 3.35 -14.41
N LEU A 12 -8.44 2.26 -14.01
CA LEU A 12 -8.52 1.87 -12.61
C LEU A 12 -7.17 1.31 -12.18
N VAL A 13 -6.35 2.15 -11.56
CA VAL A 13 -5.32 1.67 -10.64
C VAL A 13 -6.09 0.99 -9.50
N GLN A 14 -6.06 -0.35 -9.46
CA GLN A 14 -6.57 -1.07 -8.29
C GLN A 14 -5.80 -0.57 -7.06
N GLY A 15 -6.47 -0.54 -5.90
CA GLY A 15 -5.95 0.10 -4.70
C GLY A 15 -4.48 -0.27 -4.45
N LEU A 16 -3.65 0.72 -4.16
CA LEU A 16 -2.24 0.55 -3.79
C LEU A 16 -2.05 1.00 -2.33
N PRO A 17 -1.06 0.47 -1.61
CA PRO A 17 -0.75 0.89 -0.25
C PRO A 17 0.05 2.19 -0.28
N ARG A 18 0.30 2.82 0.88
CA ARG A 18 1.25 3.94 0.92
C ARG A 18 2.70 3.39 0.84
N GLY A 19 3.69 4.25 0.63
CA GLY A 19 5.08 3.86 0.36
C GLY A 19 5.33 3.61 -1.13
N THR A 20 4.34 3.09 -1.85
CA THR A 20 4.31 2.89 -3.30
C THR A 20 4.49 4.22 -4.08
N GLN A 21 5.68 4.44 -4.65
CA GLN A 21 5.98 5.63 -5.47
C GLN A 21 5.75 5.37 -6.96
N VAL A 22 4.56 5.73 -7.44
CA VAL A 22 4.18 5.57 -8.85
C VAL A 22 4.79 6.68 -9.72
N ALA A 23 5.41 6.31 -10.84
CA ALA A 23 5.79 7.23 -11.91
C ALA A 23 5.40 6.66 -13.27
N TYR A 24 4.92 7.52 -14.16
CA TYR A 24 4.52 7.19 -15.52
C TYR A 24 5.33 8.02 -16.53
N PHE A 25 5.58 7.44 -17.70
CA PHE A 25 6.03 8.16 -18.90
C PHE A 25 5.11 7.78 -20.05
N ILE A 26 4.86 8.72 -20.96
CA ILE A 26 4.10 8.45 -22.18
C ILE A 26 5.09 7.99 -23.25
N VAL A 27 4.78 6.89 -23.93
CA VAL A 27 5.44 6.49 -25.19
C VAL A 27 4.44 6.66 -26.32
N ALA A 28 4.78 7.49 -27.30
CA ALA A 28 3.99 7.65 -28.53
C ALA A 28 4.76 7.06 -29.72
N ALA A 29 4.03 6.41 -30.61
CA ALA A 29 4.54 5.80 -31.84
C ALA A 29 3.77 6.33 -33.06
N ASP A 30 4.45 6.64 -34.16
CA ASP A 30 3.79 6.91 -35.44
C ASP A 30 3.63 5.63 -36.29
N SER A 31 2.90 5.72 -37.41
CA SER A 31 2.70 4.61 -38.35
C SER A 31 3.97 4.17 -39.11
N SER A 32 5.09 4.88 -38.92
CA SER A 32 6.41 4.59 -39.48
C SER A 32 7.31 3.86 -38.47
N GLY A 33 6.88 3.72 -37.21
CA GLY A 33 7.66 3.16 -36.11
C GLY A 33 8.55 4.16 -35.36
N ASN A 34 8.43 5.47 -35.63
CA ASN A 34 9.15 6.49 -34.87
C ASN A 34 8.59 6.59 -33.45
N LEU A 35 9.44 6.48 -32.44
CA LEU A 35 9.07 6.57 -31.02
C LEU A 35 9.47 7.92 -30.42
N THR A 36 8.65 8.43 -29.50
CA THR A 36 9.02 9.55 -28.61
C THR A 36 8.52 9.28 -27.19
N THR A 37 9.25 9.76 -26.20
CA THR A 37 8.92 9.68 -24.77
C THR A 37 8.60 11.07 -24.20
N ASP A 38 7.71 11.10 -23.20
CA ASP A 38 7.47 12.27 -22.35
C ASP A 38 7.62 11.88 -20.86
N PRO A 39 8.58 12.46 -20.11
CA PRO A 39 9.63 13.39 -20.58
C PRO A 39 10.62 12.74 -21.56
N GLN A 40 11.27 13.52 -22.41
CA GLN A 40 12.27 13.02 -23.38
C GLN A 40 13.47 12.30 -22.73
N SER A 41 13.74 12.57 -21.45
CA SER A 41 14.76 11.89 -20.64
C SER A 41 14.24 10.66 -19.88
N ALA A 42 12.98 10.26 -20.06
CA ALA A 42 12.43 9.06 -19.44
C ALA A 42 13.23 7.83 -19.91
N PRO A 43 13.72 6.98 -18.98
CA PRO A 43 14.39 5.76 -19.36
C PRO A 43 13.40 4.81 -20.05
N LEU A 44 13.89 4.03 -21.02
CA LEU A 44 13.13 2.93 -21.65
C LEU A 44 12.79 1.78 -20.67
N GLN A 45 13.15 1.90 -19.39
CA GLN A 45 12.90 0.92 -18.34
C GLN A 45 11.97 1.53 -17.29
N THR A 46 10.89 0.81 -17.00
CA THR A 46 9.78 1.27 -16.16
C THR A 46 10.19 1.56 -14.72
N LEU A 47 9.72 2.67 -14.16
CA LEU A 47 9.72 2.89 -12.72
C LEU A 47 8.65 2.00 -12.09
N SER A 48 9.08 0.91 -11.46
CA SER A 48 8.21 0.00 -10.71
C SER A 48 7.87 0.58 -9.33
N PHE A 49 6.76 0.11 -8.77
CA PHE A 49 6.25 0.54 -7.48
C PHE A 49 5.60 -0.67 -6.78
N GLU A 50 5.98 -0.92 -5.53
CA GLU A 50 5.59 -2.14 -4.81
C GLU A 50 4.31 -1.96 -4.00
N TYR A 51 3.42 -2.95 -4.06
CA TYR A 51 2.26 -3.07 -3.18
C TYR A 51 2.71 -3.79 -1.90
N LEU A 52 2.87 -3.06 -0.78
CA LEU A 52 3.04 -3.62 0.57
C LEU A 52 1.67 -3.78 1.26
N PRO A 53 1.04 -4.97 1.31
CA PRO A 53 -0.29 -5.13 1.87
C PRO A 53 -0.35 -4.70 3.33
N ILE A 54 -1.35 -3.90 3.71
CA ILE A 54 -1.75 -3.81 5.12
C ILE A 54 -2.56 -5.07 5.42
N VAL A 55 -1.94 -6.05 6.07
CA VAL A 55 -2.64 -7.26 6.52
C VAL A 55 -3.30 -6.95 7.88
N PRO A 56 -4.63 -7.04 8.02
CA PRO A 56 -5.29 -6.78 9.30
C PRO A 56 -4.79 -7.76 10.37
N GLY A 57 -4.21 -7.23 11.45
CA GLY A 57 -3.61 -8.00 12.53
C GLY A 57 -2.11 -8.28 12.39
N ASP A 58 -1.45 -7.85 11.31
CA ASP A 58 0.01 -7.88 11.13
C ASP A 58 0.64 -6.67 11.85
N GLY A 59 0.82 -6.82 13.16
CA GLY A 59 1.29 -5.81 14.08
C GLY A 59 2.81 -5.64 14.11
N ASP A 60 3.59 -6.68 13.76
CA ASP A 60 5.05 -6.56 13.60
C ASP A 60 5.50 -6.28 12.16
N SER A 61 4.55 -6.27 11.21
CA SER A 61 4.75 -6.03 9.77
C SER A 61 5.58 -7.12 9.06
N ASN A 62 5.52 -8.39 9.51
CA ASN A 62 6.17 -9.52 8.84
C ASN A 62 5.36 -10.12 7.67
N GLY A 63 4.10 -9.70 7.48
CA GLY A 63 3.18 -10.22 6.48
C GLY A 63 2.38 -11.45 6.92
N LYS A 64 2.36 -11.77 8.22
CA LYS A 64 1.66 -12.96 8.77
C LYS A 64 1.07 -12.69 10.14
N VAL A 65 -0.26 -12.75 10.24
CA VAL A 65 -0.99 -12.65 11.52
C VAL A 65 -0.71 -13.88 12.39
N ASN A 66 0.02 -13.70 13.48
CA ASN A 66 0.48 -14.75 14.38
C ASN A 66 0.71 -14.21 15.83
N VAL A 67 1.32 -15.03 16.71
CA VAL A 67 1.53 -14.66 18.12
C VAL A 67 2.54 -13.51 18.33
N PHE A 68 3.42 -13.21 17.36
CA PHE A 68 4.33 -12.08 17.47
C PHE A 68 3.62 -10.71 17.35
N ASP A 69 2.52 -10.65 16.59
CA ASP A 69 1.69 -9.44 16.45
C ASP A 69 0.98 -9.05 17.73
N LEU A 70 0.59 -10.04 18.52
CA LEU A 70 0.06 -9.85 19.87
C LEU A 70 1.08 -9.13 20.77
N ILE A 71 2.37 -9.43 20.62
CA ILE A 71 3.44 -8.74 21.35
C ILE A 71 3.58 -7.29 20.86
N ALA A 72 3.51 -7.04 19.55
CA ALA A 72 3.52 -5.69 18.99
C ALA A 72 2.34 -4.84 19.50
N LEU A 73 1.13 -5.40 19.47
CA LEU A 73 -0.08 -4.73 19.97
C LEU A 73 0.00 -4.43 21.49
N ILE A 74 0.41 -5.40 22.31
CA ILE A 74 0.61 -5.18 23.75
C ILE A 74 1.63 -4.06 24.00
N ARG A 75 2.68 -3.96 23.18
CA ARG A 75 3.67 -2.88 23.30
C ARG A 75 3.12 -1.51 22.92
N VAL A 76 2.24 -1.43 21.93
CA VAL A 76 1.51 -0.19 21.56
C VAL A 76 0.56 0.23 22.68
N LEU A 77 -0.28 -0.68 23.18
CA LEU A 77 -1.20 -0.42 24.30
C LEU A 77 -0.44 0.01 25.58
N GLY A 78 0.72 -0.61 25.83
CA GLY A 78 1.62 -0.24 26.93
C GLY A 78 2.47 1.02 26.69
N SER A 79 2.32 1.71 25.56
CA SER A 79 3.11 2.90 25.17
C SER A 79 4.64 2.66 25.12
N THR A 80 5.07 1.41 24.92
CA THR A 80 6.48 0.98 24.75
C THR A 80 6.89 0.80 23.27
N LEU A 81 5.95 1.11 22.37
CA LEU A 81 6.13 1.19 20.93
C LEU A 81 5.15 2.25 20.41
N THR A 82 5.66 3.30 19.76
CA THR A 82 4.81 4.13 18.88
C THR A 82 4.66 3.36 17.57
N PRO A 83 3.44 2.99 17.15
CA PRO A 83 3.25 2.24 15.91
C PRO A 83 3.64 3.11 14.71
N THR A 84 4.16 2.47 13.65
CA THR A 84 4.22 3.12 12.33
C THR A 84 2.81 3.31 11.75
N TRP A 85 2.66 4.04 10.63
CA TRP A 85 1.33 4.17 10.02
C TRP A 85 0.86 2.88 9.31
N GLU A 86 1.74 1.91 9.03
CA GLU A 86 1.35 0.54 8.61
C GLU A 86 0.66 -0.14 9.80
N GLN A 87 1.39 -0.26 10.91
CA GLN A 87 0.94 -0.91 12.14
C GLN A 87 -0.31 -0.24 12.71
N SER A 88 -0.44 1.09 12.54
CA SER A 88 -1.63 1.82 13.01
C SER A 88 -2.92 1.39 12.31
N PHE A 89 -2.86 1.06 11.01
CA PHE A 89 -4.00 0.54 10.25
C PHE A 89 -4.16 -0.99 10.43
N ALA A 90 -3.07 -1.73 10.61
CA ALA A 90 -3.14 -3.16 10.87
C ALA A 90 -3.71 -3.50 12.27
N LEU A 91 -3.49 -2.63 13.26
CA LEU A 91 -3.89 -2.83 14.66
C LEU A 91 -5.19 -2.13 15.08
N ASP A 92 -5.69 -1.14 14.34
CA ASP A 92 -7.07 -0.64 14.49
C ASP A 92 -8.05 -1.59 13.77
N LEU A 93 -8.20 -2.79 14.34
CA LEU A 93 -8.97 -3.90 13.77
C LEU A 93 -10.48 -3.63 13.70
N ARG A 94 -10.98 -2.63 14.42
CA ARG A 94 -12.38 -2.15 14.33
C ARG A 94 -12.54 -0.88 13.50
N HIS A 95 -11.46 -0.38 12.91
CA HIS A 95 -11.41 0.82 12.04
C HIS A 95 -12.09 2.06 12.65
N ASN A 96 -11.85 2.32 13.93
CA ASN A 96 -12.47 3.42 14.69
C ASN A 96 -11.54 4.63 14.91
N GLY A 97 -10.31 4.59 14.39
CA GLY A 97 -9.28 5.62 14.55
C GLY A 97 -8.48 5.50 15.85
N LYS A 98 -8.53 4.35 16.53
CA LYS A 98 -7.80 4.07 17.77
C LYS A 98 -7.36 2.61 17.83
N ILE A 99 -6.25 2.39 18.53
CA ILE A 99 -5.76 1.06 18.90
C ILE A 99 -6.01 0.93 20.40
N ASP A 100 -6.98 0.11 20.80
CA ASP A 100 -7.34 -0.06 22.22
C ASP A 100 -7.52 -1.53 22.63
N ILE A 101 -7.96 -1.75 23.88
CA ILE A 101 -8.12 -3.08 24.48
C ILE A 101 -9.14 -3.99 23.77
N PHE A 102 -10.08 -3.43 23.01
CA PHE A 102 -11.03 -4.20 22.21
C PHE A 102 -10.42 -4.67 20.89
N ASP A 103 -9.44 -3.96 20.32
CA ASP A 103 -8.73 -4.42 19.13
C ASP A 103 -7.81 -5.61 19.44
N LEU A 104 -7.32 -5.72 20.68
CA LEU A 104 -6.72 -6.95 21.22
C LEU A 104 -7.72 -8.13 21.20
N ILE A 105 -9.00 -7.89 21.49
CA ILE A 105 -10.02 -8.93 21.46
C ILE A 105 -10.29 -9.38 20.00
N GLU A 106 -10.26 -8.46 19.03
CA GLU A 106 -10.35 -8.83 17.61
C GLU A 106 -9.11 -9.60 17.11
N LEU A 107 -7.89 -9.20 17.50
CA LEU A 107 -6.66 -9.92 17.14
C LEU A 107 -6.68 -11.36 17.68
N LEU A 108 -7.13 -11.55 18.92
CA LEU A 108 -7.26 -12.89 19.51
C LEU A 108 -8.29 -13.77 18.76
N LYS A 109 -9.36 -13.19 18.18
CA LYS A 109 -10.28 -13.93 17.30
C LYS A 109 -9.61 -14.37 16.00
N LEU A 110 -8.89 -13.44 15.34
CA LEU A 110 -8.15 -13.75 14.10
C LEU A 110 -7.16 -14.90 14.34
N LEU A 111 -6.38 -14.84 15.43
CA LEU A 111 -5.46 -15.90 15.82
C LEU A 111 -6.19 -17.22 16.12
N SER A 112 -7.32 -17.19 16.83
CA SER A 112 -8.11 -18.40 17.11
C SER A 112 -8.77 -19.04 15.89
N THR A 113 -8.81 -18.35 14.74
CA THR A 113 -9.37 -18.86 13.48
C THR A 113 -8.28 -19.50 12.59
N ASN A 114 -7.00 -19.24 12.90
CA ASN A 114 -5.83 -19.65 12.10
C ASN A 114 -4.92 -20.66 12.84
N MET A 115 -5.44 -21.36 13.87
CA MET A 115 -4.75 -22.40 14.65
C MET A 115 -5.41 -23.77 14.47
#